data_AF-A0A7Y4DUD5-F1
#
_entry.id   AF-A0A7Y4DUD5-F1
#
_cell.length_a   1.000
_cell.length_b   1.000
_cell.length_c   1.000
_cell.angle_alpha   90.00
_cell.angle_beta   90.00
_cell.angle_gamma   90.00
#
_symmetry.space_group_name_H-M   'P 1'
#
loop_
_entity.id
_entity.type
_entity.pdbx_description
1 polymer ?
#
loop_
_entity_poly.entity_id
_entity_poly.type
_entity_poly.pdbx_seq_one_letter_code
_entity_poly.pdbx_strand_id
1 'polypeptide(L)' 'MKGFLFVENNCPEASFWLTENGSVSRKYHPELIGCVCTDTKCDPELLIRMILMTKPKAGGFTAEWLNNIG' A
#
# COMPACT_ATOMS: atom_id res chain seq x y z
N MET A 1 11.10 0.48 13.27
CA MET A 1 11.15 -0.07 11.89
C MET A 1 9.74 0.06 11.33
N LYS A 2 9.59 0.49 10.07
CA LYS A 2 8.27 0.57 9.42
C LYS A 2 7.75 -0.86 9.26
N GLY A 3 6.55 -1.16 9.75
CA GLY A 3 5.94 -2.50 9.67
C GLY A 3 5.46 -2.89 8.26
N PHE A 4 5.60 -1.96 7.31
CA PHE A 4 5.16 -2.10 5.93
C PHE A 4 6.16 -1.48 4.97
N LEU A 5 6.21 -2.03 3.76
CA LEU A 5 7.00 -1.55 2.64
C LEU A 5 6.14 -1.52 1.38
N PHE A 6 6.05 -0.37 0.73
CA PHE A 6 5.33 -0.21 -0.53
C PHE A 6 6.31 -0.33 -1.70
N VAL A 7 5.95 -1.11 -2.71
CA VAL A 7 6.77 -1.35 -3.91
C VAL A 7 5.92 -1.18 -5.15
N GLU A 8 6.48 -0.57 -6.19
CA GLU A 8 5.81 -0.43 -7.48
C GLU A 8 6.00 -1.70 -8.31
N ASN A 9 4.93 -2.13 -8.96
CA ASN A 9 4.89 -3.22 -9.93
C ASN A 9 5.32 -4.61 -9.40
N ASN A 10 4.78 -5.65 -10.04
CA ASN A 10 5.17 -7.05 -9.92
C ASN A 10 5.53 -7.56 -8.51
N CYS A 11 4.64 -7.35 -7.55
CA CYS A 11 4.79 -7.87 -6.19
C CYS A 11 3.65 -8.86 -5.86
N PRO A 12 3.82 -10.16 -6.13
CA PRO A 12 2.79 -11.18 -5.85
C PRO A 12 2.61 -11.48 -4.37
N GLU A 13 3.65 -11.26 -3.56
CA GLU A 13 3.66 -11.52 -2.11
C GLU A 13 3.11 -10.35 -1.27
N ALA A 14 2.58 -9.31 -1.93
CA ALA A 14 2.00 -8.18 -1.21
C ALA A 14 0.73 -8.60 -0.45
N SER A 15 0.55 -8.03 0.74
CA SER A 15 -0.65 -8.23 1.55
C SER A 15 -1.88 -7.57 0.92
N PHE A 16 -1.68 -6.49 0.17
CA PHE A 16 -2.69 -5.82 -0.64
C PHE A 16 -2.03 -4.94 -1.71
N TRP A 17 -2.82 -4.54 -2.69
CA TRP A 17 -2.42 -3.65 -3.77
C TRP A 17 -3.25 -2.37 -3.75
N LEU A 18 -2.63 -1.28 -4.17
CA LEU A 18 -3.25 0.04 -4.23
C LEU A 18 -3.01 0.66 -5.60
N THR A 19 -4.05 1.29 -6.15
CA THR A 19 -3.90 2.16 -7.32
C THR A 19 -3.38 3.53 -6.91
N GLU A 20 -2.81 4.26 -7.87
CA GLU A 20 -2.37 5.65 -7.71
C GLU A 20 -3.50 6.60 -7.24
N ASN A 21 -4.75 6.19 -7.45
CA ASN A 21 -5.98 6.90 -7.07
C ASN A 21 -6.58 6.42 -5.75
N GLY A 22 -5.95 5.46 -5.06
CA GLY A 22 -6.37 5.00 -3.73
C GLY A 22 -7.37 3.85 -3.72
N SER A 23 -7.60 3.19 -4.86
CA SER A 23 -8.40 1.97 -4.88
C SER A 23 -7.58 0.79 -4.37
N VAL A 24 -8.16 0.01 -3.46
CA VAL A 24 -7.47 -1.13 -2.82
C VAL A 24 -7.97 -2.44 -3.42
N SER A 25 -7.06 -3.38 -3.68
CA SER A 25 -7.37 -4.76 -4.04
C SER A 25 -6.62 -5.73 -3.14
N ARG A 26 -7.27 -6.85 -2.79
CA ARG A 26 -6.65 -8.00 -2.11
C ARG A 26 -6.25 -9.11 -3.08
N LYS A 27 -6.48 -8.92 -4.38
CA LYS A 27 -6.04 -9.85 -5.42
C LYS A 27 -4.79 -9.29 -6.05
N TYR A 28 -3.88 -10.17 -6.46
CA TYR A 28 -2.66 -9.75 -7.14
C TYR A 28 -2.99 -8.93 -8.40
N HIS A 29 -2.30 -7.79 -8.53
CA HIS A 29 -2.31 -6.98 -9.73
C HIS A 29 -0.88 -6.55 -10.08
N PRO A 30 -0.35 -6.96 -11.25
CA PRO A 30 1.05 -6.74 -11.61
C PRO A 30 1.41 -5.26 -11.82
N GLU A 31 0.43 -4.41 -12.11
CA GLU A 31 0.63 -2.98 -12.44
C GLU A 31 0.28 -2.03 -11.29
N LEU A 32 -0.01 -2.57 -10.10
CA LEU A 32 -0.38 -1.77 -8.93
C LEU A 32 0.76 -1.71 -7.92
N ILE A 33 0.65 -0.75 -6.99
CA ILE A 33 1.57 -0.62 -5.86
C ILE A 33 1.25 -1.73 -4.87
N GLY A 34 2.20 -2.62 -4.61
CA GLY A 34 2.09 -3.69 -3.63
C GLY A 34 2.55 -3.22 -2.25
N CYS A 35 1.80 -3.57 -1.20
CA CYS A 35 2.20 -3.39 0.19
C CYS A 35 2.68 -4.71 0.79
N VAL A 36 3.96 -4.79 1.16
CA VAL A 36 4.57 -5.93 1.84
C VAL A 36 4.57 -5.66 3.34
N CYS A 37 3.96 -6.57 4.12
CA CYS A 37 4.03 -6.51 5.57
C CYS A 37 5.36 -7.09 6.05
N THR A 38 6.17 -6.26 6.70
CA THR A 38 7.50 -6.65 7.24
C THR A 38 7.44 -7.02 8.72
N ASP A 39 6.37 -6.62 9.42
CA ASP A 39 6.10 -6.98 10.81
C ASP A 39 4.76 -7.72 10.92
N THR A 40 4.81 -9.00 11.29
CA THR A 40 3.62 -9.86 11.42
C THR A 40 2.64 -9.42 12.51
N LYS A 41 3.01 -8.47 13.36
CA LYS A 41 2.13 -7.86 14.37
C LYS A 41 1.32 -6.69 13.82
N CYS A 42 1.64 -6.19 12.63
CA CYS A 42 0.91 -5.09 12.01
C CYS A 42 -0.30 -5.61 11.25
N ASP A 43 -1.48 -5.05 11.55
CA ASP A 43 -2.72 -5.37 10.87
C ASP A 43 -2.83 -4.59 9.54
N PRO A 44 -2.85 -5.28 8.38
CA PRO A 44 -3.01 -4.62 7.08
C PRO A 44 -4.32 -3.84 6.96
N GLU A 45 -5.40 -4.23 7.65
CA GLU A 45 -6.67 -3.50 7.60
C GLU A 45 -6.58 -2.12 8.22
N LEU A 46 -5.84 -1.98 9.33
CA LEU A 46 -5.66 -0.69 9.99
C LEU A 46 -4.91 0.27 9.06
N LEU A 47 -3.85 -0.22 8.41
CA LEU A 47 -3.08 0.57 7.44
C LEU A 47 -3.95 1.00 6.25
N ILE A 48 -4.72 0.07 5.66
CA ILE A 48 -5.64 0.38 4.56
C ILE A 48 -6.59 1.52 4.97
N ARG A 49 -7.18 1.45 6.18
CA ARG A 49 -8.07 2.51 6.67
C ARG A 49 -7.34 3.84 6.82
N MET A 50 -6.13 3.86 7.36
CA MET A 50 -5.33 5.08 7.48
C MET A 50 -5.06 5.71 6.11
N ILE A 51 -4.64 4.92 5.13
CA ILE A 51 -4.37 5.36 3.75
C ILE A 51 -5.63 5.98 3.14
N LEU A 52 -6.79 5.30 3.21
CA LEU A 52 -8.04 5.80 2.65
C LEU A 52 -8.54 7.09 3.32
N MET A 53 -8.20 7.31 4.60
CA MET A 53 -8.54 8.55 5.32
C MET A 53 -7.69 9.75 4.90
N THR A 54 -6.48 9.56 4.36
CA THR A 54 -5.60 10.68 3.95
C THR A 54 -6.10 11.45 2.72
N LYS A 55 -7.04 10.87 1.94
CA LYS A 55 -7.69 11.49 0.77
C LYS A 55 -6.75 12.35 -0.10
N PRO A 56 -5.59 11.83 -0.57
CA PRO A 56 -4.73 12.59 -1.44
C PRO A 56 -5.41 12.84 -2.79
N LYS A 57 -4.87 13.80 -3.54
CA LYS A 57 -5.31 14.07 -4.92
C LYS A 57 -5.05 12.82 -5.80
N ALA A 58 -5.79 12.69 -6.90
CA ALA A 58 -5.55 11.64 -7.90
C ALA A 58 -4.07 11.60 -8.33
N GLY A 59 -3.50 10.40 -8.44
CA GLY A 59 -2.05 10.20 -8.64
C GLY A 59 -1.18 10.42 -7.39
N GLY A 60 -1.77 10.69 -6.23
CA GLY A 60 -1.05 11.02 -5.01
C GLY A 60 -0.57 9.81 -4.20
N PHE A 61 -1.06 8.62 -4.51
CA PHE A 61 -0.57 7.39 -3.88
C PHE A 61 0.58 6.81 -4.71
N THR A 62 1.81 7.24 -4.41
CA THR A 62 3.03 6.62 -4.95
C THR A 62 3.69 5.76 -3.88
N ALA A 63 4.49 4.75 -4.28
CA ALA A 63 5.22 3.94 -3.31
C ALA A 63 6.16 4.80 -2.46
N GLU A 64 6.82 5.78 -3.06
CA GLU A 64 7.66 6.76 -2.36
C GLU A 64 6.87 7.54 -1.30
N TRP A 65 5.70 8.07 -1.65
CA TRP A 65 4.87 8.82 -0.71
C TRP A 65 4.38 7.93 0.43
N LEU A 66 3.86 6.75 0.11
CA LEU A 66 3.38 5.75 1.10
C LEU A 66 4.50 5.28 2.03
N ASN A 67 5.71 5.12 1.51
CA ASN A 67 6.88 4.80 2.33
C ASN A 67 7.37 5.96 3.17
N ASN A 68 6.95 7.21 2.94
CA ASN A 68 7.31 8.37 3.76
C ASN A 68 6.33 8.63 4.92
N ILE A 69 5.10 8.11 4.85
CA ILE A 69 4.09 8.20 5.93
C ILE A 69 4.14 7.05 6.95
N GLY A 70 4.73 5.90 6.60
CA GLY A 70 5.04 4.81 7.55
C GLY A 70 6.25 5.09 8.41
#